data_AF-A0A662A0R9-F1
#
_entry.id   AF-A0A662A0R9-F1
#
_cell.length_a   1.000
_cell.length_b   1.000
_cell.length_c   1.000
_cell.angle_alpha   90.00
_cell.angle_beta   90.00
_cell.angle_gamma   90.00
#
_symmetry.space_group_name_H-M   'P 1'
#
loop_
_entity.id
_entity.type
_entity.pdbx_description
1 polymer ?
#
loop_
_entity_poly.entity_id
_entity_poly.type
_entity_poly.pdbx_seq_one_letter_code
_entity_poly.pdbx_strand_id
1 'polypeptide(L)'
;MKKSIILLAALLPAFLFSQDTLTVMHYNILMYGNFTSWCTSSNNPYLEKTEHLKTIVDYVQPDILTVNEISDNEFYHNYLLDNALNVNGIDYYQMGNPSNLGDSYIVNEIYYNSQKLQLHSYTALQTNVRDIDIFRLYYLTPGLQFTGDTIFLNCVVAHLKAGQDSDDAYERGLETNLLMDYLNSTDASGNYLFMGDFNVYTNAEVAFQNLVNNTNEDIRFYDPIDLMGSWHNNDYYENIHTQSTHTSSGCPSSGGLDDRFDFILASDEIINGTENIIYIQDSYKAVGQDGLHFNQSLVSSPTNTSVPEDVLDALYDMSDHLPISLKLLLDTAVGISENKILNFDIDIINPVADKLSIHFSVEKSTKFQIEITSVWGQSVYSGSVSVPSSKTIAIQAQDLKPGMYLLQVYDEHRNMIVKKILKD
;
A
#
# COMPACT_ATOMS: atom_id res chain seq x y z
N MET A 1 46.94 -24.59 40.08
CA MET A 1 45.55 -24.98 39.75
C MET A 1 44.90 -23.81 39.01
N LYS A 2 44.83 -23.86 37.68
CA LYS A 2 44.12 -22.84 36.88
C LYS A 2 42.70 -23.36 36.61
N LYS A 3 41.69 -22.64 37.09
CA LYS A 3 40.27 -22.92 36.79
C LYS A 3 39.93 -22.21 35.48
N SER A 4 39.60 -22.98 34.45
CA SER A 4 39.03 -22.44 33.21
C SER A 4 37.52 -22.32 33.40
N ILE A 5 36.99 -21.12 33.18
CA ILE A 5 35.54 -20.85 33.11
C ILE A 5 35.18 -20.88 31.62
N ILE A 6 34.32 -21.83 31.24
CA ILE A 6 33.74 -21.90 29.90
C ILE A 6 32.42 -21.12 29.95
N LEU A 7 32.34 -20.03 29.20
CA LEU A 7 31.13 -19.24 29.03
C LEU A 7 30.32 -19.86 27.89
N LEU A 8 29.15 -20.44 28.21
CA LEU A 8 28.23 -20.99 27.22
C LEU A 8 27.33 -19.85 26.73
N ALA A 9 27.55 -19.36 25.51
CA ALA A 9 26.68 -18.39 24.87
C ALA A 9 25.41 -19.10 24.35
N ALA A 10 24.26 -18.78 24.93
CA ALA A 10 22.97 -19.25 24.45
C ALA A 10 22.59 -18.49 23.18
N LEU A 11 22.61 -19.17 22.03
CA LEU A 11 21.98 -18.69 20.80
C LEU A 11 20.47 -18.85 20.93
N LEU A 12 19.78 -17.74 21.20
CA LEU A 12 18.33 -17.65 21.00
C LEU A 12 18.05 -17.58 19.49
N PRO A 13 17.16 -18.42 18.93
CA PRO A 13 16.72 -18.25 17.56
C PRO A 13 15.84 -16.99 17.49
N ALA A 14 16.32 -15.95 16.80
CA ALA A 14 15.47 -14.86 16.36
C ALA A 14 14.62 -15.37 15.20
N PHE A 15 13.30 -15.44 15.40
CA PHE A 15 12.38 -15.62 14.29
C PHE A 15 12.36 -14.31 13.50
N LEU A 16 12.96 -14.32 12.31
CA LEU A 16 12.78 -13.25 11.35
C LEU A 16 11.42 -13.46 10.69
N PHE A 17 10.47 -12.57 10.97
CA PHE A 17 9.25 -12.47 10.18
C PHE A 17 9.60 -11.76 8.87
N SER A 18 9.24 -12.34 7.73
CA SER A 18 9.45 -11.71 6.43
C SER A 18 8.40 -10.63 6.26
N GLN A 19 8.78 -9.37 6.47
CA GLN A 19 7.98 -8.23 6.04
C GLN A 19 8.29 -7.98 4.56
N ASP A 20 7.25 -7.89 3.73
CA ASP A 20 7.38 -7.54 2.31
C ASP A 20 7.12 -6.04 2.12
N THR A 21 7.59 -5.49 1.00
CA THR A 21 7.38 -4.09 0.65
C THR A 21 6.77 -3.98 -0.74
N LEU A 22 5.88 -3.00 -0.91
CA LEU A 22 5.38 -2.58 -2.22
C LEU A 22 5.96 -1.20 -2.57
N THR A 23 6.60 -1.08 -3.72
CA THR A 23 6.92 0.23 -4.31
C THR A 23 5.73 0.67 -5.15
N VAL A 24 5.12 1.81 -4.83
CA VAL A 24 4.02 2.41 -5.60
C VAL A 24 4.56 3.61 -6.36
N MET A 25 4.27 3.69 -7.66
CA MET A 25 4.62 4.81 -8.53
C MET A 25 3.38 5.32 -9.25
N HIS A 26 3.22 6.64 -9.33
CA HIS A 26 2.25 7.29 -10.19
C HIS A 26 2.98 8.18 -11.20
N TYR A 27 2.48 8.24 -12.44
CA TYR A 27 3.09 9.05 -13.49
C TYR A 27 2.08 9.55 -14.53
N ASN A 28 1.90 10.87 -14.66
CA ASN A 28 1.33 11.43 -15.90
C ASN A 28 2.34 11.26 -17.05
N ILE A 29 1.98 10.45 -18.06
CA ILE A 29 2.88 10.06 -19.15
C ILE A 29 2.71 10.89 -20.43
N LEU A 30 2.05 12.04 -20.36
CA LEU A 30 1.89 13.04 -21.43
C LEU A 30 1.37 12.45 -22.75
N MET A 31 0.05 12.43 -22.93
CA MET A 31 -0.63 12.09 -24.18
C MET A 31 -0.11 10.81 -24.88
N TYR A 32 0.22 9.76 -24.11
CA TYR A 32 0.85 8.55 -24.65
C TYR A 32 -0.09 7.83 -25.65
N GLY A 33 0.31 7.80 -26.92
CA GLY A 33 -0.49 7.21 -28.00
C GLY A 33 -1.68 8.06 -28.46
N ASN A 34 -1.95 9.19 -27.82
CA ASN A 34 -2.99 10.13 -28.23
C ASN A 34 -2.36 11.29 -29.02
N PHE A 35 -2.77 11.47 -30.28
CA PHE A 35 -2.18 12.47 -31.16
C PHE A 35 -3.17 13.57 -31.54
N THR A 36 -2.76 14.82 -31.35
CA THR A 36 -3.51 16.03 -31.70
C THR A 36 -2.77 16.83 -32.77
N SER A 37 -3.27 18.02 -33.13
CA SER A 37 -2.61 18.91 -34.08
C SER A 37 -1.29 19.52 -33.55
N TRP A 38 -1.09 19.52 -32.23
CA TRP A 38 0.06 20.13 -31.56
C TRP A 38 0.93 19.09 -30.83
N CYS A 39 0.33 17.98 -30.38
CA CYS A 39 1.03 16.81 -29.87
C CYS A 39 0.94 15.67 -30.90
N THR A 40 1.93 15.58 -31.76
CA THR A 40 1.96 14.69 -32.93
C THR A 40 2.89 13.49 -32.69
N SER A 41 2.82 12.49 -33.56
CA SER A 41 3.79 11.38 -33.57
C SER A 41 5.22 11.81 -33.87
N SER A 42 5.48 13.06 -34.28
CA SER A 42 6.83 13.57 -34.50
C SER A 42 7.46 14.20 -33.26
N ASN A 43 6.67 14.65 -32.29
CA ASN A 43 7.16 15.33 -31.09
C ASN A 43 6.66 14.68 -29.78
N ASN A 44 5.84 13.64 -29.87
CA ASN A 44 5.46 12.77 -28.75
C ASN A 44 5.34 11.29 -29.19
N PRO A 45 6.30 10.71 -29.94
CA PRO A 45 6.20 9.35 -30.45
C PRO A 45 6.12 8.32 -29.32
N TYR A 46 5.03 7.53 -29.28
CA TYR A 46 4.83 6.51 -28.25
C TYR A 46 5.95 5.46 -28.20
N LEU A 47 6.60 5.16 -29.33
CA LEU A 47 7.71 4.21 -29.41
C LEU A 47 8.92 4.67 -28.59
N GLU A 48 9.30 5.95 -28.69
CA GLU A 48 10.43 6.50 -27.95
C GLU A 48 10.06 6.64 -26.48
N LYS A 49 8.87 7.16 -26.18
CA LYS A 49 8.31 7.20 -24.81
C LYS A 49 8.34 5.83 -24.14
N THR A 50 8.04 4.76 -24.87
CA THR A 50 8.11 3.38 -24.32
C THR A 50 9.50 3.03 -23.83
N GLU A 51 10.55 3.36 -24.59
CA GLU A 51 11.95 3.11 -24.19
C GLU A 51 12.39 4.00 -23.02
N HIS A 52 11.92 5.24 -22.95
CA HIS A 52 12.15 6.12 -21.81
C HIS A 52 11.46 5.59 -20.55
N LEU A 53 10.18 5.20 -20.64
CA LEU A 53 9.44 4.61 -19.53
C LEU A 53 10.09 3.31 -19.06
N LYS A 54 10.56 2.46 -19.98
CA LYS A 54 11.32 1.26 -19.64
C LYS A 54 12.55 1.58 -18.79
N THR A 55 13.33 2.59 -19.19
CA THR A 55 14.52 3.04 -18.43
C THR A 55 14.14 3.51 -17.02
N ILE A 56 13.05 4.27 -16.90
CA ILE A 56 12.54 4.77 -15.62
C ILE A 56 12.03 3.64 -14.73
N VAL A 57 11.26 2.70 -15.27
CA VAL A 57 10.73 1.54 -14.56
C VAL A 57 11.85 0.59 -14.13
N ASP A 58 12.85 0.37 -14.97
CA ASP A 58 14.04 -0.43 -14.62
C ASP A 58 14.81 0.19 -13.44
N TYR A 59 14.83 1.53 -13.33
CA TYR A 59 15.42 2.25 -12.21
C TYR A 59 14.56 2.23 -10.94
N VAL A 60 13.25 2.49 -11.04
CA VAL A 60 12.36 2.62 -9.87
C VAL A 60 11.92 1.25 -9.32
N GLN A 61 11.72 0.27 -10.20
CA GLN A 61 11.19 -1.07 -9.90
C GLN A 61 9.85 -1.03 -9.13
N PRO A 62 8.80 -0.39 -9.69
CA PRO A 62 7.49 -0.29 -9.05
C PRO A 62 6.79 -1.66 -8.97
N ASP A 63 6.18 -1.99 -7.84
CA ASP A 63 5.23 -3.11 -7.76
C ASP A 63 3.83 -2.70 -8.24
N ILE A 64 3.52 -1.40 -8.17
CA ILE A 64 2.31 -0.77 -8.73
C ILE A 64 2.76 0.48 -9.49
N LEU A 65 2.39 0.57 -10.76
CA LEU A 65 2.49 1.77 -11.59
C LEU A 65 1.08 2.19 -12.00
N THR A 66 0.65 3.39 -11.61
CA THR A 66 -0.53 4.02 -12.19
C THR A 66 -0.13 5.15 -13.13
N VAL A 67 -0.89 5.33 -14.20
CA VAL A 67 -0.60 6.37 -15.19
C VAL A 67 -1.82 7.23 -15.45
N ASN A 68 -1.59 8.52 -15.72
CA ASN A 68 -2.54 9.37 -16.42
C ASN A 68 -2.09 9.59 -17.86
N GLU A 69 -3.03 9.99 -18.71
CA GLU A 69 -2.78 10.41 -20.08
C GLU A 69 -2.37 9.32 -21.08
N ILE A 70 -2.75 8.06 -20.83
CA ILE A 70 -2.68 7.04 -21.87
C ILE A 70 -3.90 7.14 -22.79
N SER A 71 -3.72 6.96 -24.11
CA SER A 71 -4.83 6.95 -25.06
C SER A 71 -5.88 5.91 -24.67
N ASP A 72 -7.15 6.25 -24.87
CA ASP A 72 -8.31 5.35 -24.72
C ASP A 72 -8.27 4.06 -25.57
N ASN A 73 -7.33 3.97 -26.51
CA ASN A 73 -7.16 2.80 -27.36
C ASN A 73 -6.32 1.74 -26.67
N GLU A 74 -6.97 0.60 -26.37
CA GLU A 74 -6.40 -0.60 -25.74
C GLU A 74 -5.07 -1.08 -26.36
N PHE A 75 -4.82 -0.80 -27.64
CA PHE A 75 -3.52 -1.08 -28.27
C PHE A 75 -2.35 -0.47 -27.48
N TYR A 76 -2.46 0.79 -27.05
CA TYR A 76 -1.38 1.48 -26.36
C TYR A 76 -1.16 0.97 -24.94
N HIS A 77 -2.23 0.52 -24.27
CA HIS A 77 -2.16 -0.10 -22.95
C HIS A 77 -1.35 -1.40 -23.00
N ASN A 78 -1.67 -2.28 -23.96
CA ASN A 78 -0.93 -3.52 -24.18
C ASN A 78 0.49 -3.25 -24.68
N TYR A 79 0.68 -2.27 -25.57
CA TYR A 79 2.00 -1.93 -26.08
C TYR A 79 2.94 -1.48 -24.96
N LEU A 80 2.46 -0.60 -24.06
CA LEU A 80 3.21 -0.18 -22.87
C LEU A 80 3.54 -1.38 -21.97
N LEU A 81 2.54 -2.21 -21.66
CA LEU A 81 2.73 -3.43 -20.85
C LEU A 81 3.84 -4.33 -21.42
N ASP A 82 3.74 -4.66 -22.70
CA ASP A 82 4.60 -5.64 -23.36
C ASP A 82 6.01 -5.11 -23.68
N ASN A 83 6.17 -3.79 -23.84
CA ASN A 83 7.41 -3.21 -24.35
C ASN A 83 8.13 -2.28 -23.35
N ALA A 84 7.46 -1.84 -22.27
CA ALA A 84 8.11 -1.10 -21.19
C ALA A 84 8.21 -1.89 -19.89
N LEU A 85 7.23 -2.75 -19.56
CA LEU A 85 7.15 -3.42 -18.25
C LEU A 85 7.58 -4.89 -18.32
N ASN A 86 7.02 -5.65 -19.27
CA ASN A 86 7.31 -7.07 -19.48
C ASN A 86 8.45 -7.30 -20.46
N VAL A 87 9.61 -6.74 -20.12
CA VAL A 87 10.84 -6.79 -20.94
C VAL A 87 12.04 -7.24 -20.13
N ASN A 88 13.17 -7.47 -20.79
CA ASN A 88 14.44 -7.80 -20.12
C ASN A 88 14.38 -9.03 -19.18
N GLY A 89 13.46 -9.96 -19.42
CA GLY A 89 13.25 -11.15 -18.58
C GLY A 89 12.21 -10.98 -17.47
N ILE A 90 11.57 -9.81 -17.38
CA ILE A 90 10.35 -9.58 -16.60
C ILE A 90 9.15 -9.96 -17.46
N ASP A 91 8.22 -10.74 -16.89
CA ASP A 91 6.98 -11.19 -17.55
C ASP A 91 5.77 -11.19 -16.59
N TYR A 92 5.92 -10.57 -15.41
CA TYR A 92 4.95 -10.66 -14.33
C TYR A 92 4.03 -9.45 -14.21
N TYR A 93 4.24 -8.35 -14.95
CA TYR A 93 3.28 -7.25 -14.87
C TYR A 93 1.97 -7.65 -15.53
N GLN A 94 0.88 -7.28 -14.87
CA GLN A 94 -0.47 -7.31 -15.40
C GLN A 94 -1.06 -5.90 -15.32
N MET A 95 -2.16 -5.66 -16.04
CA MET A 95 -2.84 -4.36 -16.03
C MET A 95 -4.28 -4.47 -15.55
N GLY A 96 -4.86 -3.31 -15.23
CA GLY A 96 -6.29 -3.15 -15.01
C GLY A 96 -7.10 -3.36 -16.29
N ASN A 97 -8.42 -3.28 -16.16
CA ASN A 97 -9.27 -3.14 -17.33
C ASN A 97 -9.46 -1.65 -17.58
N PRO A 98 -9.07 -1.11 -18.75
CA PRO A 98 -9.29 0.29 -19.06
C PRO A 98 -10.79 0.61 -19.13
N SER A 99 -11.16 1.80 -18.68
CA SER A 99 -12.49 2.39 -18.86
C SER A 99 -12.40 3.74 -19.52
N ASN A 100 -13.51 4.15 -20.11
CA ASN A 100 -13.68 5.49 -20.65
C ASN A 100 -15.17 5.88 -20.65
N LEU A 101 -15.83 5.82 -19.49
CA LEU A 101 -17.23 6.23 -19.35
C LEU A 101 -17.40 7.73 -19.62
N GLY A 102 -16.38 8.54 -19.30
CA GLY A 102 -16.29 9.97 -19.58
C GLY A 102 -16.05 10.35 -21.05
N ASP A 103 -15.83 9.38 -21.96
CA ASP A 103 -15.58 9.64 -23.40
C ASP A 103 -14.39 10.60 -23.66
N SER A 104 -13.31 10.44 -22.89
CA SER A 104 -12.06 11.19 -23.02
C SER A 104 -11.12 10.53 -24.02
N TYR A 105 -10.27 11.31 -24.70
CA TYR A 105 -9.22 10.76 -25.58
C TYR A 105 -8.04 10.18 -24.81
N ILE A 106 -7.96 10.48 -23.51
CA ILE A 106 -6.93 10.02 -22.61
C ILE A 106 -7.54 9.59 -21.28
N VAL A 107 -7.06 8.47 -20.75
CA VAL A 107 -7.61 7.76 -19.59
C VAL A 107 -6.51 7.46 -18.57
N ASN A 108 -6.88 6.85 -17.45
CA ASN A 108 -5.93 6.31 -16.49
C ASN A 108 -5.77 4.80 -16.67
N GLU A 109 -4.69 4.25 -16.15
CA GLU A 109 -4.48 2.80 -16.11
C GLU A 109 -3.65 2.40 -14.89
N ILE A 110 -3.77 1.15 -14.46
CA ILE A 110 -2.90 0.52 -13.46
C ILE A 110 -2.13 -0.65 -14.09
N TYR A 111 -0.86 -0.77 -13.71
CA TYR A 111 -0.01 -1.91 -13.95
C TYR A 111 0.53 -2.41 -12.61
N TYR A 112 0.56 -3.72 -12.39
CA TYR A 112 0.95 -4.28 -11.10
C TYR A 112 1.74 -5.57 -11.25
N ASN A 113 2.63 -5.81 -10.28
CA ASN A 113 3.43 -7.02 -10.18
C ASN A 113 2.54 -8.20 -9.76
N SER A 114 2.20 -9.08 -10.71
CA SER A 114 1.31 -10.23 -10.46
C SER A 114 1.93 -11.35 -9.60
N GLN A 115 3.23 -11.27 -9.29
CA GLN A 115 3.84 -12.16 -8.30
C GLN A 115 3.53 -11.74 -6.87
N LYS A 116 3.16 -10.47 -6.64
CA LYS A 116 2.81 -9.93 -5.32
C LYS A 116 1.33 -9.61 -5.19
N LEU A 117 0.68 -9.21 -6.27
CA LEU A 117 -0.65 -8.61 -6.24
C LEU A 117 -1.57 -9.26 -7.24
N GLN A 118 -2.87 -9.26 -6.96
CA GLN A 118 -3.88 -9.63 -7.93
C GLN A 118 -5.05 -8.65 -7.89
N LEU A 119 -5.59 -8.31 -9.07
CA LEU A 119 -6.79 -7.50 -9.19
C LEU A 119 -8.02 -8.28 -8.69
N HIS A 120 -8.68 -7.74 -7.66
CA HIS A 120 -9.92 -8.27 -7.11
C HIS A 120 -11.14 -7.69 -7.83
N SER A 121 -11.19 -6.36 -7.92
CA SER A 121 -12.32 -5.64 -8.50
C SER A 121 -11.89 -4.27 -8.99
N TYR A 122 -12.74 -3.71 -9.85
CA TYR A 122 -12.54 -2.43 -10.49
C TYR A 122 -13.85 -1.65 -10.49
N THR A 123 -13.78 -0.32 -10.33
CA THR A 123 -14.91 0.59 -10.45
C THR A 123 -14.46 1.89 -11.09
N ALA A 124 -15.21 2.36 -12.10
CA ALA A 124 -15.03 3.67 -12.72
C ALA A 124 -16.12 4.62 -12.21
N LEU A 125 -15.72 5.81 -11.74
CA LEU A 125 -16.65 6.90 -11.44
C LEU A 125 -16.60 7.90 -12.60
N GLN A 126 -17.69 7.97 -13.36
CA GLN A 126 -17.81 8.89 -14.49
C GLN A 126 -17.90 10.34 -14.02
N THR A 127 -16.99 11.19 -14.50
CA THR A 127 -17.05 12.65 -14.33
C THR A 127 -17.39 13.33 -15.67
N ASN A 128 -17.37 14.67 -15.72
CA ASN A 128 -17.51 15.40 -16.99
C ASN A 128 -16.21 15.52 -17.79
N VAL A 129 -15.07 15.12 -17.20
CA VAL A 129 -13.73 15.29 -17.80
C VAL A 129 -13.13 13.93 -18.11
N ARG A 130 -12.81 13.15 -17.07
CA ARG A 130 -12.18 11.82 -17.13
C ARG A 130 -12.67 10.96 -15.97
N ASP A 131 -12.71 9.65 -16.16
CA ASP A 131 -13.10 8.74 -15.08
C ASP A 131 -12.13 8.85 -13.88
N ILE A 132 -12.66 8.65 -12.68
CA ILE A 132 -11.86 8.31 -11.48
C ILE A 132 -11.92 6.80 -11.32
N ASP A 133 -10.75 6.15 -11.36
CA ASP A 133 -10.62 4.70 -11.41
C ASP A 133 -10.25 4.13 -10.04
N ILE A 134 -11.01 3.16 -9.55
CA ILE A 134 -10.78 2.49 -8.27
C ILE A 134 -10.41 1.03 -8.54
N PHE A 135 -9.12 0.73 -8.43
CA PHE A 135 -8.58 -0.62 -8.55
C PHE A 135 -8.37 -1.22 -7.16
N ARG A 136 -9.13 -2.26 -6.84
CA ARG A 136 -8.94 -3.02 -5.59
C ARG A 136 -8.04 -4.20 -5.86
N LEU A 137 -6.82 -4.12 -5.33
CA LEU A 137 -5.83 -5.19 -5.36
C LEU A 137 -5.84 -5.94 -4.04
N TYR A 138 -5.40 -7.20 -4.06
CA TYR A 138 -5.06 -7.93 -2.84
C TYR A 138 -3.65 -8.50 -2.93
N TYR A 139 -2.98 -8.56 -1.78
CA TYR A 139 -1.64 -9.10 -1.67
C TYR A 139 -1.65 -10.63 -1.65
N LEU A 140 -0.76 -11.26 -2.39
CA LEU A 140 -0.59 -12.71 -2.43
C LEU A 140 0.18 -13.17 -1.18
N THR A 141 -0.49 -13.12 -0.02
CA THR A 141 0.08 -13.52 1.26
C THR A 141 0.60 -14.97 1.20
N PRO A 142 1.74 -15.27 1.85
CA PRO A 142 2.22 -16.64 1.96
C PRO A 142 1.16 -17.54 2.60
N GLY A 143 0.64 -18.50 1.83
CA GLY A 143 -0.39 -19.42 2.31
C GLY A 143 -1.83 -18.96 2.09
N LEU A 144 -2.06 -17.92 1.27
CA LEU A 144 -3.39 -17.44 0.88
C LEU A 144 -4.32 -18.58 0.42
N GLN A 145 -3.79 -19.55 -0.32
CA GLN A 145 -4.53 -20.73 -0.77
C GLN A 145 -5.09 -21.61 0.36
N PHE A 146 -4.61 -21.42 1.60
CA PHE A 146 -5.01 -22.19 2.78
C PHE A 146 -5.81 -21.35 3.78
N THR A 147 -5.47 -20.07 3.96
CA THR A 147 -6.11 -19.20 4.94
C THR A 147 -7.32 -18.44 4.36
N GLY A 148 -7.29 -18.12 3.06
CA GLY A 148 -8.24 -17.20 2.44
C GLY A 148 -8.13 -15.76 2.95
N ASP A 149 -7.13 -15.46 3.78
CA ASP A 149 -6.92 -14.17 4.43
C ASP A 149 -5.83 -13.38 3.72
N THR A 150 -6.14 -12.13 3.35
CA THR A 150 -5.29 -11.26 2.56
C THR A 150 -5.50 -9.79 2.92
N ILE A 151 -4.49 -9.00 2.61
CA ILE A 151 -4.49 -7.56 2.75
C ILE A 151 -4.99 -6.95 1.44
N PHE A 152 -6.02 -6.11 1.52
CA PHE A 152 -6.50 -5.33 0.39
C PHE A 152 -5.84 -3.95 0.35
N LEU A 153 -5.59 -3.47 -0.87
CA LEU A 153 -5.16 -2.11 -1.17
C LEU A 153 -6.02 -1.56 -2.30
N ASN A 154 -6.66 -0.42 -2.06
CA ASN A 154 -7.46 0.29 -3.06
C ASN A 154 -6.63 1.42 -3.65
N CYS A 155 -6.36 1.36 -4.95
CA CYS A 155 -5.69 2.43 -5.69
C CYS A 155 -6.77 3.23 -6.44
N VAL A 156 -7.08 4.42 -5.92
CA VAL A 156 -7.90 5.42 -6.59
C VAL A 156 -6.99 6.24 -7.48
N VAL A 157 -7.30 6.34 -8.78
CA VAL A 157 -6.50 7.06 -9.78
C VAL A 157 -7.37 8.12 -10.44
N ALA A 158 -6.91 9.37 -10.49
CA ALA A 158 -7.60 10.43 -11.19
C ALA A 158 -6.64 11.28 -12.02
N HIS A 159 -7.18 11.91 -13.06
CA HIS A 159 -6.56 13.04 -13.75
C HIS A 159 -7.59 14.17 -13.73
N LEU A 160 -7.53 15.01 -12.70
CA LEU A 160 -8.54 16.05 -12.47
C LEU A 160 -8.44 17.16 -13.52
N LYS A 161 -9.50 17.96 -13.67
CA LYS A 161 -9.57 19.05 -14.65
C LYS A 161 -8.33 19.96 -14.63
N ALA A 162 -7.63 20.01 -15.76
CA ALA A 162 -6.51 20.93 -15.97
C ALA A 162 -6.94 22.38 -16.16
N GLY A 163 -6.06 23.33 -15.87
CA GLY A 163 -6.25 24.77 -16.09
C GLY A 163 -6.41 25.58 -14.80
N GLN A 164 -6.15 26.88 -14.91
CA GLN A 164 -6.10 27.83 -13.78
C GLN A 164 -7.38 28.66 -13.60
N ASP A 165 -8.36 28.55 -14.52
CA ASP A 165 -9.56 29.38 -14.44
C ASP A 165 -10.45 28.92 -13.27
N SER A 166 -11.31 29.82 -12.78
CA SER A 166 -12.22 29.49 -11.68
C SER A 166 -13.16 28.34 -12.00
N ASP A 167 -13.52 28.19 -13.27
CA ASP A 167 -14.39 27.10 -13.75
C ASP A 167 -13.62 25.77 -13.75
N ASP A 168 -12.30 25.78 -14.00
CA ASP A 168 -11.46 24.58 -13.90
C ASP A 168 -11.36 24.11 -12.45
N ALA A 169 -11.08 25.02 -11.52
CA ALA A 169 -11.03 24.73 -10.09
C ALA A 169 -12.38 24.25 -9.53
N TYR A 170 -13.49 24.79 -10.06
CA TYR A 170 -14.83 24.33 -9.72
C TYR A 170 -15.07 22.90 -10.21
N GLU A 171 -14.69 22.57 -11.44
CA GLU A 171 -14.85 21.22 -11.99
C GLU A 171 -14.03 20.19 -11.19
N ARG A 172 -12.77 20.48 -10.84
CA ARG A 172 -11.97 19.63 -9.92
C ARG A 172 -12.69 19.37 -8.60
N GLY A 173 -13.39 20.40 -8.09
CA GLY A 173 -14.21 20.31 -6.89
C GLY A 173 -15.38 19.33 -7.03
N LEU A 174 -16.03 19.30 -8.21
CA LEU A 174 -17.10 18.35 -8.49
C LEU A 174 -16.58 16.91 -8.61
N GLU A 175 -15.44 16.71 -9.29
CA GLU A 175 -14.81 15.40 -9.48
C GLU A 175 -14.46 14.75 -8.13
N THR A 176 -13.77 15.49 -7.26
CA THR A 176 -13.42 14.98 -5.92
C THR A 176 -14.63 14.84 -5.01
N ASN A 177 -15.65 15.70 -5.11
CA ASN A 177 -16.88 15.53 -4.35
C ASN A 177 -17.60 14.23 -4.74
N LEU A 178 -17.64 13.88 -6.04
CA LEU A 178 -18.19 12.61 -6.50
C LEU A 178 -17.47 11.41 -5.87
N LEU A 179 -16.13 11.44 -5.82
CA LEU A 179 -15.35 10.40 -5.15
C LEU A 179 -15.72 10.29 -3.67
N MET A 180 -15.73 11.41 -2.95
CA MET A 180 -16.04 11.41 -1.51
C MET A 180 -17.47 10.94 -1.21
N ASP A 181 -18.44 11.34 -2.03
CA ASP A 181 -19.83 10.86 -1.94
C ASP A 181 -19.91 9.35 -2.18
N TYR A 182 -19.17 8.83 -3.17
CA TYR A 182 -19.09 7.40 -3.45
C TYR A 182 -18.50 6.63 -2.26
N LEU A 183 -17.34 7.04 -1.74
CA LEU A 183 -16.69 6.41 -0.59
C LEU A 183 -17.60 6.42 0.64
N ASN A 184 -18.27 7.55 0.90
CA ASN A 184 -19.21 7.65 2.01
C ASN A 184 -20.45 6.76 1.81
N SER A 185 -21.01 6.69 0.60
CA SER A 185 -22.21 5.89 0.31
C SER A 185 -21.97 4.37 0.31
N THR A 186 -20.71 3.96 0.20
CA THR A 186 -20.29 2.56 0.17
C THR A 186 -19.69 2.11 1.51
N ASP A 187 -19.71 2.97 2.53
CA ASP A 187 -19.07 2.77 3.82
C ASP A 187 -17.60 2.31 3.64
N ALA A 188 -16.87 2.99 2.75
CA ALA A 188 -15.49 2.66 2.44
C ALA A 188 -14.59 2.83 3.66
N SER A 189 -13.70 1.86 3.90
CA SER A 189 -12.72 1.85 4.98
C SER A 189 -11.50 0.99 4.63
N GLY A 190 -10.38 1.21 5.31
CA GLY A 190 -9.16 0.41 5.14
C GLY A 190 -8.12 1.07 4.24
N ASN A 191 -7.24 0.28 3.63
CA ASN A 191 -6.10 0.84 2.91
C ASN A 191 -6.52 1.46 1.56
N TYR A 192 -6.54 2.80 1.49
CA TYR A 192 -6.75 3.56 0.26
C TYR A 192 -5.55 4.46 -0.04
N LEU A 193 -5.11 4.44 -1.29
CA LEU A 193 -4.28 5.47 -1.88
C LEU A 193 -5.10 6.22 -2.91
N PHE A 194 -5.05 7.55 -2.87
CA PHE A 194 -5.55 8.38 -3.96
C PHE A 194 -4.39 9.06 -4.67
N MET A 195 -4.17 8.70 -5.93
CA MET A 195 -3.03 9.12 -6.70
C MET A 195 -3.42 9.67 -8.06
N GLY A 196 -2.61 10.58 -8.60
CA GLY A 196 -2.99 11.27 -9.83
C GLY A 196 -2.29 12.59 -10.02
N ASP A 197 -2.38 13.09 -11.25
CA ASP A 197 -2.30 14.51 -11.59
C ASP A 197 -3.62 15.20 -11.17
N PHE A 198 -3.53 15.95 -10.08
CA PHE A 198 -4.66 16.66 -9.50
C PHE A 198 -4.87 18.05 -10.09
N ASN A 199 -3.90 18.60 -10.86
CA ASN A 199 -3.97 19.96 -11.40
C ASN A 199 -4.37 21.05 -10.36
N VAL A 200 -4.07 20.82 -9.07
CA VAL A 200 -4.35 21.77 -7.99
C VAL A 200 -3.13 22.65 -7.73
N TYR A 201 -3.35 23.95 -7.63
CA TYR A 201 -2.30 24.95 -7.41
C TYR A 201 -2.08 25.22 -5.92
N THR A 202 -3.13 25.05 -5.11
CA THR A 202 -3.07 25.25 -3.66
C THR A 202 -3.91 24.24 -2.91
N ASN A 203 -3.52 23.94 -1.67
CA ASN A 203 -4.29 23.10 -0.76
C ASN A 203 -5.66 23.70 -0.41
N ALA A 204 -5.86 25.02 -0.61
CA ALA A 204 -7.12 25.70 -0.32
C ALA A 204 -8.21 25.47 -1.39
N GLU A 205 -7.86 24.89 -2.54
CA GLU A 205 -8.87 24.51 -3.54
C GLU A 205 -9.88 23.53 -2.97
N VAL A 206 -11.15 23.72 -3.31
CA VAL A 206 -12.26 22.85 -2.86
C VAL A 206 -11.96 21.39 -3.17
N ALA A 207 -11.36 21.13 -4.34
CA ALA A 207 -10.97 19.79 -4.74
C ALA A 207 -10.05 19.10 -3.73
N PHE A 208 -9.00 19.79 -3.28
CA PHE A 208 -8.06 19.24 -2.30
C PHE A 208 -8.70 19.16 -0.91
N GLN A 209 -9.48 20.16 -0.52
CA GLN A 209 -10.18 20.18 0.77
C GLN A 209 -11.20 19.05 0.93
N ASN A 210 -11.90 18.66 -0.15
CA ASN A 210 -12.80 17.51 -0.14
C ASN A 210 -12.09 16.23 0.33
N LEU A 211 -10.80 16.07 -0.03
CA LEU A 211 -9.99 14.90 0.26
C LEU A 211 -9.38 14.95 1.66
N VAL A 212 -8.74 16.07 2.02
CA VAL A 212 -7.91 16.16 3.24
C VAL A 212 -8.63 16.73 4.45
N ASN A 213 -9.82 17.31 4.27
CA ASN A 213 -10.60 17.94 5.33
C ASN A 213 -12.05 17.45 5.34
N ASN A 214 -12.28 16.21 4.88
CA ASN A 214 -13.60 15.59 4.94
C ASN A 214 -14.05 15.40 6.40
N THR A 215 -15.32 15.67 6.71
CA THR A 215 -15.85 15.49 8.07
C THR A 215 -15.94 14.03 8.50
N ASN A 216 -16.07 13.11 7.55
CA ASN A 216 -15.95 11.68 7.82
C ASN A 216 -14.46 11.30 7.78
N GLU A 217 -13.89 10.98 8.94
CA GLU A 217 -12.47 10.67 9.09
C GLU A 217 -12.09 9.32 8.47
N ASP A 218 -13.03 8.38 8.37
CA ASP A 218 -12.81 7.03 7.85
C ASP A 218 -12.49 7.01 6.34
N ILE A 219 -12.86 8.07 5.62
CA ILE A 219 -12.61 8.23 4.17
C ILE A 219 -11.66 9.37 3.85
N ARG A 220 -11.15 10.08 4.87
CA ARG A 220 -10.25 11.22 4.70
C ARG A 220 -8.87 10.75 4.23
N PHE A 221 -8.27 11.52 3.33
CA PHE A 221 -6.91 11.29 2.86
C PHE A 221 -5.91 12.25 3.52
N TYR A 222 -4.66 11.80 3.60
CA TYR A 222 -3.54 12.50 4.21
C TYR A 222 -2.38 12.58 3.21
N ASP A 223 -1.68 13.71 3.21
CA ASP A 223 -0.44 13.89 2.44
C ASP A 223 0.73 13.26 3.21
N PRO A 224 1.37 12.17 2.74
CA PRO A 224 2.41 11.48 3.48
C PRO A 224 3.65 12.33 3.81
N ILE A 225 3.87 13.40 3.04
CA ILE A 225 4.99 14.33 3.26
C ILE A 225 4.61 15.59 4.04
N ASP A 226 3.33 15.77 4.40
CA ASP A 226 2.80 16.88 5.19
C ASP A 226 3.25 18.28 4.68
N LEU A 227 3.20 18.48 3.35
CA LEU A 227 3.63 19.73 2.71
C LEU A 227 2.45 20.43 2.04
N MET A 228 1.42 20.73 2.82
CA MET A 228 0.28 21.51 2.35
C MET A 228 0.65 22.99 2.12
N GLY A 229 0.13 23.58 1.04
CA GLY A 229 0.12 25.04 0.86
C GLY A 229 -0.09 25.46 -0.59
N SER A 230 0.56 26.55 -1.00
CA SER A 230 0.48 27.10 -2.35
C SER A 230 1.68 26.63 -3.15
N TRP A 231 1.52 25.57 -3.92
CA TRP A 231 2.62 24.89 -4.62
C TRP A 231 3.04 25.63 -5.89
N HIS A 232 2.12 26.31 -6.55
CA HIS A 232 2.43 27.00 -7.80
C HIS A 232 3.43 28.13 -7.64
N ASN A 233 4.46 28.10 -8.48
CA ASN A 233 5.50 29.12 -8.64
C ASN A 233 6.03 29.61 -7.29
N ASN A 234 6.32 28.65 -6.40
CA ASN A 234 6.76 28.90 -5.04
C ASN A 234 8.01 28.08 -4.70
N ASP A 235 9.14 28.78 -4.55
CA ASP A 235 10.45 28.19 -4.29
C ASP A 235 10.50 27.38 -2.98
N TYR A 236 9.63 27.68 -2.00
CA TYR A 236 9.50 26.88 -0.79
C TYR A 236 9.18 25.40 -1.08
N TYR A 237 8.48 25.14 -2.19
CA TYR A 237 8.07 23.79 -2.61
C TYR A 237 8.92 23.24 -3.77
N GLU A 238 10.04 23.89 -4.13
CA GLU A 238 10.88 23.49 -5.27
C GLU A 238 11.34 22.02 -5.23
N ASN A 239 11.57 21.50 -4.02
CA ASN A 239 12.00 20.11 -3.79
C ASN A 239 10.90 19.07 -4.03
N ILE A 240 9.65 19.50 -4.23
CA ILE A 240 8.49 18.61 -4.43
C ILE A 240 7.66 18.97 -5.66
N HIS A 241 8.11 19.91 -6.50
CA HIS A 241 7.47 20.15 -7.78
C HIS A 241 7.64 18.94 -8.69
N THR A 242 6.61 18.69 -9.49
CA THR A 242 6.50 17.56 -10.40
C THR A 242 6.25 18.00 -11.84
N GLN A 243 5.80 19.24 -12.09
CA GLN A 243 5.61 19.79 -13.43
C GLN A 243 6.16 21.24 -13.47
N SER A 244 6.68 21.77 -14.58
CA SER A 244 7.04 21.09 -15.84
C SER A 244 8.53 20.77 -15.94
N THR A 245 8.90 19.60 -16.44
CA THR A 245 10.30 19.29 -16.81
C THR A 245 10.84 20.19 -17.95
N HIS A 246 9.96 20.92 -18.64
CA HIS A 246 10.26 21.76 -19.81
C HIS A 246 9.97 23.25 -19.60
N THR A 247 10.78 24.09 -20.24
CA THR A 247 10.53 25.55 -20.34
C THR A 247 9.96 25.97 -21.70
N SER A 248 10.00 25.11 -22.71
CA SER A 248 9.47 25.38 -24.04
C SER A 248 8.17 24.60 -24.29
N SER A 249 7.16 25.29 -24.81
CA SER A 249 5.88 24.68 -25.16
C SER A 249 5.96 23.86 -26.45
N GLY A 250 5.16 22.80 -26.55
CA GLY A 250 5.00 22.00 -27.76
C GLY A 250 3.88 20.99 -27.58
N CYS A 251 4.24 19.72 -27.44
CA CYS A 251 3.41 18.76 -26.72
C CYS A 251 3.51 18.97 -25.18
N PRO A 252 4.71 19.04 -24.58
CA PRO A 252 4.83 19.27 -23.14
C PRO A 252 4.37 20.67 -22.74
N SER A 253 3.84 20.79 -21.53
CA SER A 253 3.58 22.05 -20.85
C SER A 253 4.90 22.80 -20.61
N SER A 254 4.88 24.13 -20.66
CA SER A 254 6.05 24.97 -20.40
C SER A 254 5.94 25.66 -19.04
N GLY A 255 7.07 25.94 -18.40
CA GLY A 255 7.13 26.75 -17.17
C GLY A 255 8.41 26.49 -16.39
N GLY A 256 8.96 25.28 -16.54
CA GLY A 256 9.98 24.74 -15.65
C GLY A 256 9.34 24.12 -14.41
N LEU A 257 10.14 23.54 -13.51
CA LEU A 257 9.61 22.79 -12.36
C LEU A 257 9.07 23.74 -11.28
N ASP A 258 7.83 24.19 -11.44
CA ASP A 258 7.19 25.22 -10.62
C ASP A 258 5.81 24.84 -10.07
N ASP A 259 5.34 23.61 -10.31
CA ASP A 259 4.06 23.09 -9.83
C ASP A 259 4.20 21.71 -9.17
N ARG A 260 3.45 21.45 -8.10
CA ARG A 260 3.21 20.10 -7.56
C ARG A 260 1.80 19.67 -7.92
N PHE A 261 1.66 18.95 -9.03
CA PHE A 261 0.36 18.43 -9.47
C PHE A 261 0.17 16.96 -9.19
N ASP A 262 1.25 16.20 -9.05
CA ASP A 262 1.18 14.77 -8.83
C ASP A 262 1.18 14.49 -7.33
N PHE A 263 0.17 13.74 -6.87
CA PHE A 263 0.03 13.33 -5.47
C PHE A 263 -0.14 11.82 -5.36
N ILE A 264 0.35 11.24 -4.26
CA ILE A 264 -0.13 9.97 -3.70
C ILE A 264 -0.55 10.28 -2.27
N LEU A 265 -1.84 10.55 -2.06
CA LEU A 265 -2.43 10.69 -0.74
C LEU A 265 -2.80 9.30 -0.21
N ALA A 266 -2.82 9.16 1.12
CA ALA A 266 -3.08 7.88 1.79
C ALA A 266 -4.16 8.01 2.86
N SER A 267 -4.95 6.96 3.09
CA SER A 267 -5.89 6.91 4.21
C SER A 267 -5.18 6.81 5.56
N ASP A 268 -5.92 7.05 6.64
CA ASP A 268 -5.37 6.97 8.01
C ASP A 268 -4.76 5.60 8.31
N GLU A 269 -5.37 4.52 7.79
CA GLU A 269 -4.91 3.16 8.01
C GLU A 269 -3.53 2.88 7.43
N ILE A 270 -3.20 3.50 6.30
CA ILE A 270 -1.86 3.43 5.71
C ILE A 270 -0.88 4.32 6.46
N ILE A 271 -1.30 5.51 6.89
CA ILE A 271 -0.42 6.43 7.65
C ILE A 271 -0.04 5.82 9.00
N ASN A 272 -1.01 5.20 9.70
CA ASN A 272 -0.86 4.68 11.05
C ASN A 272 -0.62 3.17 11.12
N GLY A 273 -0.71 2.44 10.00
CA GLY A 273 -0.44 1.01 9.93
C GLY A 273 -1.51 0.12 10.56
N THR A 274 -2.77 0.56 10.59
CA THR A 274 -3.83 -0.13 11.35
C THR A 274 -4.46 -1.30 10.60
N GLU A 275 -4.29 -1.38 9.28
CA GLU A 275 -4.84 -2.45 8.42
C GLU A 275 -3.73 -3.19 7.65
N ASN A 276 -2.64 -3.52 8.34
CA ASN A 276 -1.51 -4.34 7.86
C ASN A 276 -0.70 -3.75 6.68
N ILE A 277 -0.99 -2.52 6.27
CA ILE A 277 -0.16 -1.73 5.36
C ILE A 277 0.25 -0.47 6.10
N ILE A 278 1.55 -0.17 6.12
CA ILE A 278 2.05 1.10 6.66
C ILE A 278 2.94 1.80 5.64
N TYR A 279 2.76 3.10 5.48
CA TYR A 279 3.68 3.94 4.73
C TYR A 279 5.08 3.90 5.35
N ILE A 280 6.11 3.65 4.53
CA ILE A 280 7.49 3.76 4.98
C ILE A 280 7.85 5.24 5.01
N GLN A 281 7.99 5.79 6.21
CA GLN A 281 8.36 7.19 6.42
C GLN A 281 9.58 7.59 5.55
N ASP A 282 9.52 8.79 4.97
CA ASP A 282 10.55 9.38 4.11
C ASP A 282 10.81 8.63 2.79
N SER A 283 9.95 7.67 2.42
CA SER A 283 10.07 6.96 1.13
C SER A 283 9.41 7.67 -0.04
N TYR A 284 8.61 8.72 0.23
CA TYR A 284 7.94 9.49 -0.81
C TYR A 284 8.96 10.36 -1.55
N LYS A 285 8.98 10.29 -2.87
CA LYS A 285 9.88 11.10 -3.72
C LYS A 285 9.24 11.44 -5.06
N ALA A 286 9.49 12.65 -5.55
CA ALA A 286 9.43 12.96 -6.97
C ALA A 286 10.76 12.54 -7.61
N VAL A 287 10.73 11.52 -8.46
CA VAL A 287 11.94 10.93 -9.03
C VAL A 287 12.56 11.91 -10.02
N GLY A 288 13.84 12.24 -9.83
CA GLY A 288 14.54 13.25 -10.64
C GLY A 288 14.42 14.68 -10.12
N GLN A 289 13.60 14.96 -9.10
CA GLN A 289 13.55 16.28 -8.48
C GLN A 289 14.76 16.49 -7.57
N ASP A 290 15.58 17.50 -7.87
CA ASP A 290 16.80 17.82 -7.12
C ASP A 290 16.71 19.14 -6.34
N GLY A 291 15.61 19.89 -6.51
CA GLY A 291 15.39 21.19 -5.89
C GLY A 291 16.21 22.32 -6.49
N LEU A 292 16.87 22.13 -7.64
CA LEU A 292 17.74 23.15 -8.25
C LEU A 292 17.17 23.75 -9.55
N HIS A 293 16.05 23.22 -10.01
CA HIS A 293 15.45 23.51 -11.32
C HIS A 293 14.12 24.26 -11.24
N PHE A 294 13.88 25.00 -10.15
CA PHE A 294 12.70 25.86 -10.04
C PHE A 294 12.60 26.84 -11.22
N ASN A 295 11.46 26.86 -11.91
CA ASN A 295 11.23 27.63 -13.16
C ASN A 295 12.25 27.35 -14.28
N GLN A 296 12.92 26.20 -14.24
CA GLN A 296 13.93 25.80 -15.21
C GLN A 296 13.62 24.39 -15.75
N SER A 297 14.21 24.07 -16.90
CA SER A 297 14.12 22.73 -17.46
C SER A 297 14.93 21.76 -16.61
N LEU A 298 14.43 20.53 -16.47
CA LEU A 298 15.07 19.45 -15.71
C LEU A 298 16.53 19.18 -16.11
N VAL A 299 16.89 19.45 -17.38
CA VAL A 299 18.22 19.19 -17.96
C VAL A 299 19.05 20.46 -18.13
N SER A 300 18.65 21.57 -17.50
CA SER A 300 19.42 22.81 -17.54
C SER A 300 20.59 22.80 -16.54
N SER A 301 21.30 23.93 -16.41
CA SER A 301 22.43 24.05 -15.48
C SER A 301 21.92 24.64 -14.15
N PRO A 302 22.34 24.12 -12.98
CA PRO A 302 23.37 23.10 -12.76
C PRO A 302 22.91 21.68 -13.14
N THR A 303 23.85 20.82 -13.56
CA THR A 303 23.52 19.43 -13.91
C THR A 303 22.81 18.73 -12.75
N ASN A 304 21.62 18.20 -13.02
CA ASN A 304 20.88 17.37 -12.07
C ASN A 304 21.59 16.02 -11.88
N THR A 305 21.91 15.69 -10.62
CA THR A 305 22.57 14.42 -10.26
C THR A 305 21.75 13.57 -9.30
N SER A 306 20.44 13.83 -9.20
CA SER A 306 19.54 13.08 -8.31
C SER A 306 19.30 11.64 -8.80
N VAL A 307 19.46 11.40 -10.10
CA VAL A 307 19.37 10.10 -10.77
C VAL A 307 20.52 9.94 -11.77
N PRO A 308 20.82 8.72 -12.25
CA PRO A 308 21.74 8.51 -13.37
C PRO A 308 21.36 9.33 -14.62
N GLU A 309 22.35 9.70 -15.43
CA GLU A 309 22.18 10.57 -16.60
C GLU A 309 21.17 10.01 -17.62
N ASP A 310 21.23 8.70 -17.88
CA ASP A 310 20.29 8.01 -18.77
C ASP A 310 18.84 8.02 -18.23
N VAL A 311 18.68 7.94 -16.91
CA VAL A 311 17.37 8.07 -16.26
C VAL A 311 16.88 9.53 -16.32
N LEU A 312 17.77 10.51 -16.15
CA LEU A 312 17.42 11.93 -16.23
C LEU A 312 16.93 12.31 -17.63
N ASP A 313 17.66 11.88 -18.67
CA ASP A 313 17.27 12.09 -20.07
C ASP A 313 15.93 11.41 -20.35
N ALA A 314 15.74 10.18 -19.86
CA ALA A 314 14.47 9.47 -19.98
C ALA A 314 13.33 10.20 -19.28
N LEU A 315 13.54 10.78 -18.08
CA LEU A 315 12.52 11.57 -17.39
C LEU A 315 12.11 12.79 -18.20
N TYR A 316 13.10 13.52 -18.73
CA TYR A 316 12.85 14.70 -19.57
C TYR A 316 12.11 14.34 -20.87
N ASP A 317 12.57 13.32 -21.60
CA ASP A 317 11.97 12.95 -22.88
C ASP A 317 10.64 12.18 -22.74
N MET A 318 10.36 11.61 -21.56
CA MET A 318 9.13 10.86 -21.31
C MET A 318 7.92 11.76 -21.11
N SER A 319 8.04 12.82 -20.31
CA SER A 319 6.88 13.62 -19.89
C SER A 319 7.27 15.02 -19.45
N ASP A 320 6.31 15.94 -19.46
CA ASP A 320 6.40 17.21 -18.73
C ASP A 320 6.24 17.02 -17.22
N HIS A 321 5.85 15.83 -16.75
CA HIS A 321 5.80 15.50 -15.32
C HIS A 321 7.02 14.68 -14.86
N LEU A 322 7.25 14.66 -13.56
CA LEU A 322 8.12 13.69 -12.88
C LEU A 322 7.25 12.60 -12.21
N PRO A 323 7.65 11.31 -12.27
CA PRO A 323 6.94 10.27 -11.55
C PRO A 323 7.15 10.45 -10.05
N ILE A 324 6.09 10.28 -9.28
CA ILE A 324 6.15 10.23 -7.82
C ILE A 324 6.07 8.78 -7.36
N SER A 325 6.77 8.47 -6.28
CA SER A 325 6.76 7.12 -5.72
C SER A 325 6.83 7.14 -4.21
N LEU A 326 6.28 6.10 -3.58
CA LEU A 326 6.44 5.80 -2.17
C LEU A 326 6.59 4.30 -1.95
N LYS A 327 6.96 3.90 -0.73
CA LYS A 327 7.00 2.50 -0.33
C LYS A 327 6.02 2.22 0.79
N LEU A 328 5.39 1.07 0.68
CA LEU A 328 4.50 0.51 1.70
C LEU A 328 5.17 -0.73 2.29
N LEU A 329 5.10 -0.87 3.61
CA LEU A 329 5.46 -2.09 4.32
C LEU A 329 4.19 -2.90 4.55
N LEU A 330 4.22 -4.18 4.18
CA LEU A 330 3.14 -5.12 4.44
C LEU A 330 3.45 -5.87 5.74
N ASP A 331 2.70 -5.56 6.79
CA ASP A 331 2.77 -6.29 8.05
C ASP A 331 1.88 -7.52 7.97
N THR A 332 2.34 -8.52 7.24
CA THR A 332 1.72 -9.85 7.35
C THR A 332 2.13 -10.43 8.69
N ALA A 333 1.26 -10.33 9.69
CA ALA A 333 1.31 -11.26 10.80
C ALA A 333 1.16 -12.65 10.17
N VAL A 334 2.28 -13.36 9.99
CA VAL A 334 2.25 -14.74 9.53
C VAL A 334 1.51 -15.50 10.62
N GLY A 335 0.21 -15.70 10.42
CA GLY A 335 -0.55 -16.64 11.20
C GLY A 335 0.24 -17.93 11.13
N ILE A 336 0.76 -18.38 12.28
CA ILE A 336 1.28 -19.73 12.37
C ILE A 336 0.09 -20.57 11.94
N SER A 337 0.16 -21.16 10.75
CA SER A 337 -0.73 -22.25 10.42
C SER A 337 -0.38 -23.35 11.42
N GLU A 338 -1.07 -23.35 12.57
CA GLU A 338 -1.12 -24.50 13.45
C GLU A 338 -1.93 -25.59 12.74
N ASN A 339 -1.47 -26.03 11.57
CA ASN A 339 -1.70 -27.37 11.09
C ASN A 339 -0.79 -28.34 11.86
N LYS A 340 -0.76 -28.22 13.19
CA LYS A 340 -0.49 -29.38 14.02
C LYS A 340 -1.85 -30.03 14.19
N ILE A 341 -2.02 -31.19 13.55
CA ILE A 341 -3.04 -32.14 13.95
C ILE A 341 -2.71 -32.49 15.42
N LEU A 342 -3.35 -31.79 16.34
CA LEU A 342 -3.29 -32.13 17.75
C LEU A 342 -4.11 -33.39 17.93
N ASN A 343 -3.50 -34.44 18.47
CA ASN A 343 -4.21 -35.68 18.80
C ASN A 343 -5.09 -35.53 20.07
N PHE A 344 -5.31 -34.29 20.51
CA PHE A 344 -6.14 -33.94 21.64
C PHE A 344 -6.77 -32.55 21.48
N ASP A 345 -7.91 -32.36 22.14
CA ASP A 345 -8.58 -31.07 22.32
C ASP A 345 -8.98 -30.89 23.78
N ILE A 346 -9.23 -29.65 24.19
CA ILE A 346 -9.74 -29.30 25.52
C ILE A 346 -10.90 -28.31 25.44
N ASP A 347 -11.93 -28.58 26.23
CA ASP A 347 -13.03 -27.67 26.51
C ASP A 347 -12.97 -27.22 27.98
N ILE A 348 -13.34 -25.97 28.20
CA ILE A 348 -13.41 -25.38 29.55
C ILE A 348 -14.74 -24.68 29.76
N ILE A 349 -15.16 -24.59 31.01
CA ILE A 349 -16.25 -23.70 31.42
C ILE A 349 -15.64 -22.37 31.83
N ASN A 350 -16.08 -21.30 31.16
CA ASN A 350 -15.61 -19.93 31.37
C ASN A 350 -16.84 -18.99 31.37
N PRO A 351 -17.01 -18.07 32.34
CA PRO A 351 -16.08 -17.72 33.43
C PRO A 351 -15.93 -18.80 34.51
N VAL A 352 -14.80 -18.73 35.24
CA VAL A 352 -14.39 -19.65 36.29
C VAL A 352 -14.78 -19.08 37.65
N ALA A 353 -15.59 -19.82 38.39
CA ALA A 353 -15.87 -19.56 39.81
C ALA A 353 -14.78 -20.20 40.69
N ASP A 354 -15.13 -21.14 41.57
CA ASP A 354 -14.18 -21.75 42.51
C ASP A 354 -13.36 -22.90 41.90
N LYS A 355 -13.80 -23.44 40.75
CA LYS A 355 -13.17 -24.60 40.10
C LYS A 355 -13.15 -24.42 38.60
N LEU A 356 -11.97 -24.60 38.01
CA LEU A 356 -11.79 -24.70 36.57
C LEU A 356 -12.00 -26.16 36.15
N SER A 357 -13.08 -26.42 35.42
CA SER A 357 -13.36 -27.73 34.80
C SER A 357 -12.75 -27.76 33.41
N ILE A 358 -11.88 -28.74 33.16
CA ILE A 358 -11.23 -28.97 31.85
C ILE A 358 -11.67 -30.35 31.37
N HIS A 359 -12.40 -30.39 30.25
CA HIS A 359 -12.76 -31.61 29.56
C HIS A 359 -11.74 -31.89 28.47
N PHE A 360 -11.06 -33.03 28.57
CA PHE A 360 -10.10 -33.49 27.57
C PHE A 360 -10.77 -34.43 26.59
N SER A 361 -10.49 -34.25 25.30
CA SER A 361 -10.83 -35.17 24.22
C SER A 361 -9.54 -35.73 23.65
N VAL A 362 -9.25 -37.01 23.88
CA VAL A 362 -8.02 -37.68 23.42
C VAL A 362 -8.33 -39.01 22.75
N GLU A 363 -7.62 -39.34 21.68
CA GLU A 363 -7.76 -40.64 21.00
C GLU A 363 -7.00 -41.78 21.70
N LYS A 364 -5.93 -41.45 22.42
CA LYS A 364 -5.05 -42.39 23.14
C LYS A 364 -4.72 -41.86 24.52
N SER A 365 -4.27 -42.74 25.40
CA SER A 365 -3.84 -42.36 26.74
C SER A 365 -2.65 -41.42 26.67
N THR A 366 -2.81 -40.19 27.15
CA THR A 366 -1.80 -39.13 27.08
C THR A 366 -1.56 -38.51 28.46
N LYS A 367 -0.31 -38.16 28.75
CA LYS A 367 0.05 -37.37 29.93
C LYS A 367 0.16 -35.89 29.54
N PHE A 368 -0.54 -35.04 30.29
CA PHE A 368 -0.53 -33.61 30.11
C PHE A 368 0.17 -32.88 31.26
N GLN A 369 0.88 -31.81 30.92
CA GLN A 369 1.26 -30.76 31.86
C GLN A 369 0.25 -29.62 31.71
N ILE A 370 -0.17 -29.03 32.83
CA ILE A 370 -1.13 -27.95 32.88
C ILE A 370 -0.49 -26.81 33.66
N GLU A 371 -0.52 -25.63 33.07
CA GLU A 371 -0.05 -24.40 33.66
C GLU A 371 -1.12 -23.32 33.57
N ILE A 372 -1.27 -22.53 34.63
CA ILE A 372 -2.09 -21.31 34.59
C ILE A 372 -1.16 -20.15 34.87
N THR A 373 -1.13 -19.17 33.97
CA THR A 373 -0.32 -17.96 34.08
C THR A 373 -1.21 -16.73 34.14
N SER A 374 -0.79 -15.72 34.91
CA SER A 374 -1.39 -14.39 34.82
C SER A 374 -1.00 -13.69 33.51
N VAL A 375 -1.69 -12.62 33.15
CA VAL A 375 -1.35 -11.77 31.98
C VAL A 375 0.06 -11.18 32.03
N TRP A 376 0.68 -11.13 33.21
CA TRP A 376 2.07 -10.68 33.41
C TRP A 376 3.09 -11.82 33.29
N GLY A 377 2.68 -13.02 32.87
CA GLY A 377 3.55 -14.18 32.69
C GLY A 377 3.90 -14.93 33.99
N GLN A 378 3.38 -14.49 35.14
CA GLN A 378 3.59 -15.21 36.41
C GLN A 378 2.76 -16.50 36.44
N SER A 379 3.43 -17.65 36.62
CA SER A 379 2.79 -18.96 36.87
C SER A 379 2.09 -18.95 38.22
N VAL A 380 0.78 -19.21 38.22
CA VAL A 380 -0.08 -19.27 39.42
C VAL A 380 -0.55 -20.69 39.73
N TYR A 381 -0.44 -21.61 38.77
CA TYR A 381 -0.66 -23.04 38.99
C TYR A 381 0.20 -23.84 38.01
N SER A 382 0.72 -24.97 38.48
CA SER A 382 1.38 -25.97 37.63
C SER A 382 1.03 -27.37 38.15
N GLY A 383 0.69 -28.28 37.26
CA GLY A 383 0.35 -29.66 37.59
C GLY A 383 0.43 -30.59 36.39
N SER A 384 0.30 -31.89 36.65
CA SER A 384 0.28 -32.89 35.58
C SER A 384 -0.86 -33.88 35.77
N VAL A 385 -1.40 -34.38 34.66
CA VAL A 385 -2.48 -35.35 34.68
C VAL A 385 -2.29 -36.40 33.59
N SER A 386 -2.66 -37.65 33.88
CA SER A 386 -2.78 -38.69 32.86
C SER A 386 -4.25 -38.89 32.50
N VAL A 387 -4.55 -38.79 31.20
CA VAL A 387 -5.89 -38.89 30.64
C VAL A 387 -5.91 -40.14 29.74
N PRO A 388 -6.52 -41.25 30.19
CA PRO A 388 -6.50 -42.51 29.43
C PRO A 388 -7.43 -42.50 28.20
N SER A 389 -8.52 -41.75 28.28
CA SER A 389 -9.51 -41.46 27.24
C SER A 389 -10.28 -40.20 27.67
N SER A 390 -11.20 -39.67 26.84
CA SER A 390 -11.95 -38.43 27.14
C SER A 390 -12.39 -38.34 28.61
N LYS A 391 -11.99 -37.25 29.30
CA LYS A 391 -12.10 -37.12 30.76
C LYS A 391 -12.18 -35.67 31.16
N THR A 392 -13.06 -35.37 32.13
CA THR A 392 -13.07 -34.07 32.81
C THR A 392 -12.23 -34.11 34.07
N ILE A 393 -11.43 -33.07 34.28
CA ILE A 393 -10.70 -32.81 35.52
C ILE A 393 -11.14 -31.46 36.09
N ALA A 394 -10.96 -31.28 37.39
CA ALA A 394 -11.23 -30.02 38.06
C ALA A 394 -9.97 -29.53 38.80
N ILE A 395 -9.59 -28.29 38.56
CA ILE A 395 -8.52 -27.59 39.27
C ILE A 395 -9.19 -26.58 40.22
N GLN A 396 -8.76 -26.54 41.48
CA GLN A 396 -9.26 -25.53 42.42
C GLN A 396 -8.73 -24.15 42.01
N ALA A 397 -9.64 -23.19 41.88
CA ALA A 397 -9.37 -21.82 41.46
C ALA A 397 -9.81 -20.79 42.52
N GLN A 398 -10.25 -21.24 43.70
CA GLN A 398 -10.71 -20.41 44.81
C GLN A 398 -9.68 -19.36 45.28
N ASP A 399 -8.39 -19.67 45.15
CA ASP A 399 -7.29 -18.79 45.60
C ASP A 399 -6.81 -17.82 44.51
N LEU A 400 -7.38 -17.93 43.29
CA LEU A 400 -7.11 -16.98 42.21
C LEU A 400 -7.95 -15.72 42.42
N LYS A 401 -7.30 -14.57 42.27
CA LYS A 401 -7.99 -13.27 42.32
C LYS A 401 -8.85 -13.09 41.07
N PRO A 402 -9.97 -12.36 41.13
CA PRO A 402 -10.74 -11.99 39.94
C PRO A 402 -9.84 -11.33 38.89
N GLY A 403 -9.99 -11.74 37.62
CA GLY A 403 -9.13 -11.26 36.54
C GLY A 403 -8.93 -12.26 35.40
N MET A 404 -8.09 -11.88 34.44
CA MET A 404 -7.77 -12.68 33.26
C MET A 404 -6.50 -13.51 33.48
N TYR A 405 -6.53 -14.78 33.05
CA TYR A 405 -5.40 -15.70 33.08
C TYR A 405 -5.35 -16.52 31.78
N LEU A 406 -4.22 -17.17 31.53
CA LEU A 406 -4.02 -18.10 30.42
C LEU A 406 -3.85 -19.51 30.97
N LEU A 407 -4.66 -20.45 30.49
CA LEU A 407 -4.50 -21.88 30.69
C LEU A 407 -3.66 -22.43 29.55
N GLN A 408 -2.56 -23.08 29.87
CA GLN A 408 -1.67 -23.74 28.91
C GLN A 408 -1.65 -25.24 29.22
N VAL A 409 -1.92 -26.07 28.21
CA VAL A 409 -1.92 -27.54 28.36
C VAL A 409 -0.99 -28.16 27.34
N TYR A 410 0.02 -28.88 27.81
CA TYR A 410 1.06 -29.51 27.00
C TYR A 410 0.95 -31.02 27.04
N ASP A 411 1.07 -31.70 25.90
CA ASP A 411 1.33 -33.14 25.89
C ASP A 411 2.82 -33.47 26.09
N GLU A 412 3.15 -34.76 26.09
CA GLU A 412 4.53 -35.26 26.23
C GLU A 412 5.46 -34.89 25.06
N HIS A 413 4.90 -34.50 23.92
CA HIS A 413 5.61 -34.04 22.73
C HIS A 413 5.72 -32.51 22.65
N ARG A 414 5.30 -31.79 23.70
CA ARG A 414 5.24 -30.32 23.77
C ARG A 414 4.28 -29.70 22.75
N ASN A 415 3.30 -30.44 22.27
CA ASN A 415 2.16 -29.84 21.60
C ASN A 415 1.30 -29.13 22.65
N MET A 416 0.77 -27.95 22.33
CA MET A 416 0.16 -27.06 23.32
C MET A 416 -1.23 -26.60 22.84
N ILE A 417 -2.17 -26.53 23.76
CA ILE A 417 -3.39 -25.73 23.61
C ILE A 417 -3.36 -24.61 24.66
N VAL A 418 -3.68 -23.39 24.23
CA VAL A 418 -3.85 -22.23 25.12
C VAL A 418 -5.31 -21.80 25.12
N LYS A 419 -5.89 -21.61 26.30
CA LYS A 419 -7.24 -21.04 26.47
C LYS A 419 -7.17 -19.84 27.41
N LYS A 420 -7.88 -18.77 27.08
CA LYS A 420 -8.12 -17.65 28.01
C LYS A 420 -9.15 -18.07 29.06
N ILE A 421 -8.86 -17.79 30.33
CA ILE A 421 -9.81 -17.97 31.44
C ILE A 421 -10.08 -16.62 32.12
N LEU A 422 -11.34 -16.39 32.46
CA LEU A 422 -11.81 -15.25 33.23
C LEU A 422 -12.23 -15.76 34.61
N LYS A 423 -11.58 -15.28 35.67
CA LYS A 423 -11.94 -15.56 37.06
C LYS A 423 -12.91 -14.47 37.52
N ASP A 424 -14.10 -14.88 37.93
CA ASP A 424 -15.12 -14.00 38.53
C ASP A 424 -14.80 -13.64 39.98
#